data_AF-A0A9W8W6I1-F1
#
_entry.id   AF-A0A9W8W6I1-F1
#
_cell.length_a   1.000
_cell.length_b   1.000
_cell.length_c   1.000
_cell.angle_alpha   90.00
_cell.angle_beta   90.00
_cell.angle_gamma   90.00
#
_symmetry.space_group_name_H-M   'P 1'
#
loop_
_entity.id
_entity.type
_entity.pdbx_description
1 polymer ?
#
loop_
_entity_poly.entity_id
_entity_poly.type
_entity_poly.pdbx_seq_one_letter_code
_entity_poly.pdbx_strand_id
1 'polypeptide(L)'
;MAAEDGALLGKLLGLFNKAGLLAQEKDTALLEVLQLYEGLRKARTTVNVKGATSNRHFYHLPDGPLQESRDAHLLSAMKGAVRPDVTFANPDYMRAMLASDVVGEGAEAFKK
;
A
#
# COMPACT_ATOMS: atom_id res chain seq x y z
N MET A 1 -2.74 3.67 4.60
CA MET A 1 -3.56 3.68 3.37
C MET A 1 -4.31 4.99 3.15
N ALA A 2 -5.42 5.30 3.83
CA ALA A 2 -6.19 6.52 3.52
C ALA A 2 -5.41 7.84 3.73
N ALA A 3 -4.55 7.91 4.75
CA ALA A 3 -3.69 9.07 4.97
C ALA A 3 -2.67 9.26 3.83
N GLU A 4 -2.08 8.15 3.35
CA GLU A 4 -1.20 8.16 2.17
C GLU A 4 -1.96 8.59 0.90
N ASP A 5 -3.20 8.11 0.74
CA ASP A 5 -4.06 8.47 -0.39
C ASP A 5 -4.30 9.99 -0.40
N GLY A 6 -4.68 10.56 0.74
CA GLY A 6 -4.86 12.02 0.89
C GLY A 6 -3.58 12.80 0.64
N ALA A 7 -2.44 12.35 1.17
CA ALA A 7 -1.14 13.00 0.97
C ALA A 7 -0.72 13.00 -0.50
N LEU A 8 -0.85 11.85 -1.18
CA LEU A 8 -0.53 11.74 -2.60
C LEU A 8 -1.48 12.59 -3.46
N LEU A 9 -2.79 12.50 -3.24
CA LEU A 9 -3.78 13.28 -4.00
C LEU A 9 -3.51 14.77 -3.85
N GLY A 10 -3.26 15.23 -2.60
CA GLY A 10 -2.90 16.61 -2.32
C GLY A 10 -1.61 17.05 -3.01
N LYS A 11 -0.59 16.19 -3.03
CA LYS A 11 0.67 16.47 -3.74
C LYS A 11 0.44 16.61 -5.25
N LEU A 12 -0.25 15.66 -5.88
CA LEU A 12 -0.49 15.64 -7.32
C LEU A 12 -1.34 16.83 -7.77
N LEU A 13 -2.45 17.11 -7.07
CA LEU A 13 -3.29 18.28 -7.36
C LEU A 13 -2.54 19.60 -7.12
N GLY A 14 -1.66 19.65 -6.12
CA GLY A 14 -0.79 20.80 -5.88
C GLY A 14 0.23 21.03 -7.01
N LEU A 15 0.76 19.96 -7.62
CA LEU A 15 1.62 20.05 -8.80
C LEU A 15 0.83 20.46 -10.04
N PHE A 16 -0.33 19.86 -10.27
CA PHE A 16 -1.26 20.22 -11.34
C PHE A 16 -1.62 21.72 -11.30
N ASN A 17 -1.96 22.26 -10.13
CA ASN A 17 -2.30 23.68 -9.99
C ASN A 17 -1.10 24.61 -10.30
N LYS A 18 0.13 24.14 -10.11
CA LYS A 18 1.36 24.90 -10.42
C LYS A 18 1.81 24.77 -11.87
N ALA A 19 1.26 23.82 -12.62
CA ALA A 19 1.69 23.54 -14.00
C ALA A 19 1.32 24.65 -15.01
N GLY A 20 0.46 25.60 -14.63
CA GLY A 20 0.15 26.77 -15.46
C GLY A 20 -0.62 26.47 -16.75
N LEU A 21 -1.38 25.36 -16.77
CA LEU A 21 -2.12 24.89 -17.95
C LEU A 21 -3.19 25.87 -18.42
N LEU A 22 -3.41 25.92 -19.73
CA LEU A 22 -4.49 26.70 -20.34
C LEU A 22 -5.85 26.08 -19.98
N ALA A 23 -6.91 26.89 -19.95
CA ALA A 23 -8.23 26.43 -19.51
C ALA A 23 -8.75 25.21 -20.29
N GLN A 24 -8.50 25.17 -21.60
CA GLN A 24 -8.88 24.04 -22.48
C GLN A 24 -8.12 22.72 -22.22
N GLU A 25 -6.97 22.78 -21.54
CA GLU A 25 -6.12 21.61 -21.26
C GLU A 25 -6.40 21.01 -19.88
N LYS A 26 -7.07 21.77 -19.00
CA LYS A 26 -7.23 21.43 -17.58
C LYS A 26 -8.05 20.16 -17.37
N ASP A 27 -9.12 19.95 -18.13
CA ASP A 27 -10.00 18.80 -17.93
C ASP A 27 -9.30 17.49 -18.29
N THR A 28 -8.60 17.46 -19.42
CA THR A 28 -7.81 16.29 -19.84
C THR A 28 -6.67 16.02 -18.88
N ALA A 29 -5.89 17.05 -18.52
CA ALA A 29 -4.77 16.89 -17.59
C ALA A 29 -5.22 16.50 -16.18
N LEU A 30 -6.40 16.97 -15.71
CA LEU A 30 -6.96 16.53 -14.44
C LEU A 30 -7.29 15.04 -14.47
N LEU A 31 -7.90 14.55 -15.56
CA LEU A 31 -8.19 13.13 -15.71
C LEU A 31 -6.92 12.29 -15.68
N GLU A 32 -5.87 12.71 -16.39
CA GLU A 32 -4.56 12.04 -16.38
C GLU A 32 -3.95 11.98 -14.97
N VAL A 33 -4.07 13.07 -14.21
CA VAL A 33 -3.61 13.12 -12.81
C VAL A 33 -4.37 12.14 -11.92
N LEU A 34 -5.69 12.01 -12.10
CA LEU A 34 -6.50 11.06 -11.34
C LEU A 34 -6.20 9.60 -11.74
N GLN A 35 -5.92 9.35 -13.02
CA GLN A 35 -5.48 8.04 -13.50
C GLN A 35 -4.09 7.68 -12.95
N LEU A 36 -3.16 8.64 -12.90
CA LEU A 36 -1.86 8.47 -12.28
C LEU A 36 -2.00 8.10 -10.80
N TYR A 37 -2.84 8.83 -10.06
CA TYR A 37 -3.15 8.51 -8.67
C TYR A 37 -3.68 7.08 -8.52
N GLU A 38 -4.68 6.68 -9.32
CA GLU A 38 -5.24 5.32 -9.27
C GLU A 38 -4.15 4.28 -9.55
N GLY A 39 -3.34 4.49 -10.59
CA GLY A 39 -2.26 3.58 -10.97
C GLY A 39 -1.22 3.37 -9.85
N LEU A 40 -0.85 4.44 -9.14
CA LEU A 40 0.10 4.38 -8.03
C LEU A 40 -0.47 3.69 -6.78
N ARG A 41 -1.78 3.79 -6.53
CA ARG A 41 -2.38 3.36 -5.26
C ARG A 41 -3.09 2.02 -5.31
N LYS A 42 -3.77 1.70 -6.41
CA LYS A 42 -4.68 0.56 -6.51
C LYS A 42 -4.04 -0.78 -6.21
N ALA A 43 -2.86 -1.05 -6.78
CA ALA A 43 -2.17 -2.32 -6.56
C ALA A 43 -1.79 -2.50 -5.07
N ARG A 44 -1.22 -1.46 -4.47
CA ARG A 44 -0.76 -1.46 -3.07
C ARG A 44 -1.93 -1.59 -2.09
N THR A 45 -3.00 -0.81 -2.27
CA THR A 45 -4.19 -0.89 -1.41
C THR A 45 -4.86 -2.25 -1.52
N THR A 46 -4.89 -2.84 -2.72
CA THR A 46 -5.39 -4.21 -2.93
C THR A 46 -4.58 -5.24 -2.18
N VAL A 47 -3.24 -5.17 -2.23
CA VAL A 47 -2.35 -6.06 -1.47
C VAL A 47 -2.61 -5.94 0.03
N ASN A 48 -2.72 -4.70 0.55
CA ASN A 48 -3.00 -4.48 1.97
C ASN A 48 -4.34 -5.08 2.41
N VAL A 49 -5.41 -4.88 1.62
CA VAL A 49 -6.74 -5.44 1.93
C VAL A 49 -6.70 -6.96 1.94
N LYS A 50 -6.13 -7.59 0.90
CA LYS A 50 -6.02 -9.05 0.82
C LYS A 50 -5.20 -9.63 1.98
N GLY A 51 -4.06 -9.00 2.30
CA GLY A 51 -3.22 -9.40 3.43
C GLY A 51 -3.94 -9.25 4.77
N ALA A 52 -4.68 -8.16 4.98
CA ALA A 52 -5.48 -7.96 6.18
C ALA A 52 -6.61 -9.01 6.32
N THR A 53 -7.29 -9.35 5.23
CA THR A 53 -8.31 -10.41 5.21
C THR A 53 -7.70 -11.78 5.54
N SER A 54 -6.55 -12.11 4.96
CA SER A 54 -5.83 -13.35 5.27
C SER A 54 -5.38 -13.38 6.73
N ASN A 55 -4.76 -12.30 7.21
CA ASN A 55 -4.28 -12.19 8.59
C ASN A 55 -5.43 -12.31 9.61
N ARG A 56 -6.62 -11.75 9.30
CA ARG A 56 -7.81 -11.90 10.15
C ARG A 56 -8.11 -13.38 10.43
N HIS A 57 -8.02 -14.26 9.44
CA HIS A 57 -8.23 -15.69 9.64
C HIS A 57 -7.24 -16.26 10.68
N PHE A 58 -5.94 -16.02 10.49
CA PHE A 58 -4.90 -16.53 11.37
C PHE A 58 -4.93 -15.94 12.79
N TYR A 59 -5.39 -14.70 12.94
CA TYR A 59 -5.52 -14.06 14.25
C TYR A 59 -6.71 -14.57 15.07
N HIS A 60 -7.73 -15.12 14.41
CA HIS A 60 -8.97 -15.59 15.05
C HIS A 60 -9.11 -17.12 15.00
N LEU A 61 -8.00 -17.85 14.80
CA LEU A 61 -8.04 -19.31 14.91
C LEU A 61 -8.49 -19.71 16.32
N PRO A 62 -9.44 -20.66 16.47
CA PRO A 62 -9.75 -21.22 17.76
C PRO A 62 -8.55 -22.03 18.27
N ASP A 63 -8.53 -22.25 19.58
CA ASP A 63 -7.52 -23.09 20.22
C ASP A 63 -7.51 -24.48 19.57
N GLY A 64 -6.30 -24.98 19.28
CA GLY A 64 -6.10 -26.30 18.68
C GLY A 64 -4.88 -26.36 17.76
N PRO A 65 -4.70 -27.48 17.05
CA PRO A 65 -3.46 -27.76 16.32
C PRO A 65 -3.07 -26.70 15.27
N LEU A 66 -4.06 -26.05 14.65
CA LEU A 66 -3.80 -24.99 13.67
C LEU A 66 -3.29 -23.70 14.34
N GLN A 67 -3.82 -23.37 15.52
CA GLN A 67 -3.34 -22.22 16.30
C GLN A 67 -1.94 -22.49 16.87
N GLU A 68 -1.67 -23.70 17.35
CA GLU A 68 -0.31 -24.10 17.79
C GLU A 68 0.72 -23.99 16.66
N SER A 69 0.36 -24.43 15.45
CA SER A 69 1.20 -24.30 14.25
C SER A 69 1.47 -22.83 13.88
N ARG A 70 0.42 -21.98 13.95
CA ARG A 70 0.53 -20.53 13.76
C ARG A 70 1.47 -19.90 14.78
N ASP A 71 1.37 -20.27 16.05
CA ASP A 71 2.20 -19.76 17.14
C ASP A 71 3.67 -20.18 17.00
N ALA A 72 3.91 -21.46 16.67
CA ALA A 72 5.25 -21.94 16.35
C ALA A 72 5.88 -21.15 15.19
N HIS A 73 5.07 -20.81 14.18
CA HIS A 73 5.53 -19.96 13.10
C HIS A 73 5.90 -18.55 13.58
N LEU A 74 5.04 -17.88 14.36
CA LEU A 74 5.34 -16.57 14.93
C LEU A 74 6.66 -16.56 15.72
N LEU A 75 6.88 -17.60 16.55
CA LEU A 75 8.13 -17.77 17.30
C LEU A 75 9.34 -17.96 16.39
N SER A 76 9.20 -18.71 15.30
CA SER A 76 10.27 -18.87 14.30
C SER A 76 10.57 -17.56 13.56
N ALA A 77 9.54 -16.76 13.26
CA ALA A 77 9.69 -15.49 12.57
C ALA A 77 10.45 -14.46 13.41
N MET A 78 10.24 -14.45 14.72
CA MET A 78 11.05 -13.65 15.66
C MET A 78 12.55 -14.03 15.63
N LYS A 79 12.88 -15.24 15.20
CA LYS A 79 14.25 -15.73 15.03
C LYS A 79 14.78 -15.58 13.59
N GLY A 80 14.03 -14.92 12.72
CA GLY A 80 14.41 -14.62 11.34
C GLY A 80 13.91 -15.64 10.29
N ALA A 81 13.09 -16.63 10.66
CA ALA A 81 12.51 -17.54 9.68
C ALA A 81 11.35 -16.86 8.91
N VAL A 82 11.39 -16.85 7.59
CA VAL A 82 10.37 -16.22 6.76
C VAL A 82 9.57 -17.26 5.98
N ARG A 83 8.25 -17.15 6.03
CA ARG A 83 7.31 -17.93 5.22
C ARG A 83 6.68 -17.00 4.17
N PRO A 84 6.98 -17.17 2.88
CA PRO A 84 6.46 -16.29 1.83
C PRO A 84 4.96 -16.48 1.56
N ASP A 85 4.38 -17.61 1.99
CA ASP A 85 2.97 -17.97 1.82
C ASP A 85 2.02 -17.21 2.77
N VAL A 86 2.54 -16.58 3.82
CA VAL A 86 1.73 -15.87 4.82
C VAL A 86 2.18 -14.42 4.95
N THR A 87 1.21 -13.56 5.29
CA THR A 87 1.46 -12.12 5.51
C THR A 87 1.57 -11.76 7.00
N PHE A 88 1.05 -12.58 7.91
CA PHE A 88 1.20 -12.37 9.35
C PHE A 88 2.62 -12.79 9.76
N ALA A 89 3.40 -11.87 10.31
CA ALA A 89 4.84 -12.03 10.62
C ALA A 89 5.80 -12.12 9.41
N ASN A 90 5.38 -11.69 8.23
CA ASN A 90 6.29 -11.54 7.10
C ASN A 90 6.94 -10.13 7.09
N PRO A 91 8.28 -10.03 7.27
CA PRO A 91 8.96 -8.74 7.36
C PRO A 91 8.95 -7.95 6.05
N ASP A 92 8.94 -8.63 4.90
CA ASP A 92 8.88 -7.97 3.59
C ASP A 92 7.50 -7.36 3.35
N TYR A 93 6.45 -8.08 3.74
CA TYR A 93 5.08 -7.53 3.72
C TYR A 93 4.98 -6.29 4.63
N MET A 94 5.50 -6.36 5.86
CA MET A 94 5.48 -5.23 6.80
C MET A 94 6.29 -4.04 6.27
N ARG A 95 7.49 -4.28 5.73
CA ARG A 95 8.31 -3.24 5.12
C ARG A 95 7.59 -2.62 3.94
N ALA A 96 7.03 -3.43 3.05
CA ALA A 96 6.25 -2.94 1.93
C ALA A 96 5.13 -2.02 2.41
N MET A 97 4.41 -2.35 3.48
CA MET A 97 3.30 -1.53 4.02
C MET A 97 3.76 -0.25 4.75
N LEU A 98 4.88 -0.28 5.47
CA LEU A 98 5.27 0.81 6.38
C LEU A 98 6.34 1.76 5.81
N ALA A 99 7.16 1.32 4.86
CA ALA A 99 8.36 2.05 4.43
C ALA A 99 8.19 2.82 3.10
N SER A 100 6.96 3.11 2.66
CA SER A 100 6.71 3.78 1.36
C SER A 100 6.72 5.30 1.50
N ASP A 101 7.44 5.95 0.59
CA ASP A 101 7.40 7.40 0.40
C ASP A 101 6.45 7.74 -0.76
N VAL A 102 5.16 7.65 -0.47
CA VAL A 102 4.10 7.87 -1.47
C VAL A 102 4.14 9.27 -2.07
N VAL A 103 4.65 10.26 -1.33
CA VAL A 103 4.70 11.66 -1.77
C VAL A 103 5.87 11.86 -2.74
N GLY A 104 7.04 11.31 -2.41
CA GLY A 104 8.22 11.33 -3.29
C GLY A 104 7.97 10.53 -4.57
N GLU A 105 7.48 9.30 -4.45
CA GLU A 105 7.14 8.43 -5.59
C GLU A 105 6.14 9.10 -6.55
N GLY A 106 5.08 9.72 -6.00
CA GLY A 106 4.10 10.46 -6.80
C GLY A 106 4.67 11.71 -7.47
N ALA A 107 5.55 12.44 -6.79
CA ALA A 107 6.19 13.62 -7.35
C ALA A 107 7.11 13.26 -8.53
N GLU A 108 7.83 12.14 -8.46
CA GLU A 108 8.65 11.67 -9.58
C GLU A 108 7.79 11.12 -10.72
N ALA A 109 6.69 10.42 -10.41
CA ALA A 109 5.79 9.89 -11.42
C ALA A 109 5.07 11.01 -12.21
N PHE A 110 4.75 12.14 -11.57
CA PHE A 110 4.13 13.30 -12.23
C PHE A 110 5.04 13.98 -13.27
N LYS A 111 6.36 13.81 -13.19
CA LYS A 111 7.33 14.42 -14.13
C LYS A 111 7.49 13.63 -15.43
N LYS A 112 7.02 12.38 -15.46
CA LYS A 112 7.14 11.47 -16.60
C LYS A 112 5.97 11.69 -17.55
#